data_AF-A0A6S7JSY1-F1
#
_entry.id   AF-A0A6S7JSY1-F1
#
_cell.length_a   1.000
_cell.length_b   1.000
_cell.length_c   1.000
_cell.angle_alpha   90.00
_cell.angle_beta   90.00
_cell.angle_gamma   90.00
#
_symmetry.space_group_name_H-M   'P 1'
#
loop_
_entity.id
_entity.type
_entity.pdbx_description
1 polymer ?
#
loop_
_entity_poly.entity_id
_entity_poly.type
_entity_poly.pdbx_seq_one_letter_code
_entity_poly.pdbx_strand_id
1 'polypeptide(L)'
;FDISQCGICKSPLQDPVEMPCEHICCMPCANGWFQDQNVCPVCTKEVGGDFKVKISEKCSHALEIYNSFRNRCKSFFMELVSVYCFGEQLPNPDLVRKFIGYVIRDEKRTEDFTPFGGQRIDVTPVIRSYILQQLLVVKGREKEVYKHLEEYLHGARGLAEQREHLIEVCVLCVQCMEDVETVKLLKAKKGGENTQIFLASKELERTLRTIHVHQNSVNVDCLRDIAGIRAALDVLSTYLGEDFVKNFKCLKDLPKCLETAKDLCSNSNRFVLQLFLLKQLVRHDPNGFNAVKERCKRNELKWIMPPQSEEQDKTPDIFLVHHENYHTVREAVGKAILTSNIDDLNVVIQDLQAQPPARSCYVLLALFREITTRFALTNKEDRSPDGVS
;
A
#
# COMPACT_ATOMS: atom_id res chain seq x y z
N PHE A 1 -10.34 -36.12 4.91
CA PHE A 1 -10.96 -34.80 5.08
C PHE A 1 -10.14 -33.78 4.33
N ASP A 2 -10.80 -32.80 3.72
CA ASP A 2 -10.13 -31.66 3.11
C ASP A 2 -9.62 -30.73 4.23
N ILE A 3 -8.31 -30.71 4.43
CA ILE A 3 -7.63 -29.85 5.41
C ILE A 3 -7.19 -28.51 4.79
N SER A 4 -7.57 -28.23 3.54
CA SER A 4 -7.12 -27.03 2.83
C SER A 4 -8.03 -25.82 3.04
N GLN A 5 -9.32 -26.04 3.36
CA GLN A 5 -10.32 -24.98 3.48
C GLN A 5 -11.24 -25.17 4.68
N CYS A 6 -11.72 -24.05 5.23
CA CYS A 6 -12.69 -24.04 6.30
C CYS A 6 -14.07 -24.44 5.81
N GLY A 7 -14.73 -25.35 6.55
CA GLY A 7 -16.11 -25.75 6.27
C GLY A 7 -17.12 -24.60 6.26
N ILE A 8 -16.85 -23.51 7.00
CA ILE A 8 -17.72 -22.32 7.13
C ILE A 8 -17.33 -21.23 6.12
N CYS A 9 -16.20 -20.55 6.32
CA CYS A 9 -15.84 -19.36 5.55
C CYS A 9 -15.23 -19.66 4.17
N LYS A 10 -15.04 -20.94 3.83
CA LYS A 10 -14.42 -21.43 2.58
C LYS A 10 -13.03 -20.86 2.29
N SER A 11 -12.42 -20.20 3.27
CA SER A 11 -11.06 -19.67 3.20
C SER A 11 -10.06 -20.69 3.73
N PRO A 12 -8.75 -20.54 3.46
CA PRO A 12 -7.71 -21.37 4.07
C PRO A 12 -7.87 -21.45 5.60
N LEU A 13 -7.72 -22.65 6.15
CA LEU A 13 -7.88 -22.87 7.60
C LEU A 13 -6.88 -22.03 8.40
N GLN A 14 -7.36 -21.39 9.46
CA GLN A 14 -6.55 -20.74 10.49
C GLN A 14 -6.99 -21.25 11.85
N ASP A 15 -6.03 -21.68 12.67
CA ASP A 15 -6.26 -22.26 14.00
C ASP A 15 -7.36 -23.35 13.96
N PRO A 16 -7.07 -24.51 13.33
CA PRO A 16 -8.08 -25.51 13.01
C PRO A 16 -8.70 -26.13 14.26
N VAL A 17 -10.03 -26.18 14.29
CA VAL A 17 -10.83 -26.87 15.31
C VAL A 17 -11.41 -28.14 14.69
N GLU A 18 -11.15 -29.28 15.31
CA GLU A 18 -11.68 -30.59 14.91
C GLU A 18 -12.92 -30.92 15.73
N MET A 19 -14.04 -31.14 15.04
CA MET A 19 -15.31 -31.53 15.66
C MET A 19 -15.31 -33.03 15.98
N PRO A 20 -16.20 -33.53 16.87
CA PRO A 20 -16.32 -34.98 17.15
C PRO A 20 -16.73 -35.80 15.92
N CYS A 21 -17.37 -35.16 14.94
CA CYS A 21 -17.70 -35.75 13.64
C CYS A 21 -16.58 -35.61 12.58
N GLU A 22 -15.37 -35.24 13.00
CA GLU A 22 -14.14 -35.10 12.20
C GLU A 22 -14.13 -33.97 11.15
N HIS A 23 -15.19 -33.14 11.11
CA HIS A 23 -15.16 -31.90 10.33
C HIS A 23 -14.26 -30.84 10.97
N ILE A 24 -13.66 -30.00 10.12
CA ILE A 24 -12.68 -28.99 10.54
C ILE A 24 -13.16 -27.60 10.11
N CYS A 25 -13.01 -26.62 11.01
CA CYS A 25 -13.26 -25.21 10.72
C CYS A 25 -12.25 -24.31 11.46
N CYS A 26 -12.19 -23.02 11.11
CA CYS A 26 -11.32 -22.08 11.80
C CYS A 26 -11.84 -21.78 13.20
N MET A 27 -10.94 -21.54 14.15
CA MET A 27 -11.29 -21.12 15.52
C MET A 27 -12.24 -19.90 15.57
N PRO A 28 -12.04 -18.81 14.81
CA PRO A 28 -12.98 -17.68 14.81
C PRO A 28 -14.37 -18.07 14.29
N CYS A 29 -14.43 -18.94 13.28
CA CYS A 29 -15.69 -19.42 12.72
C CYS A 29 -16.43 -20.33 13.72
N ALA A 30 -15.69 -21.22 14.39
CA ALA A 30 -16.24 -22.09 15.43
C ALA A 30 -16.77 -21.28 16.61
N ASN A 31 -15.98 -20.31 17.10
CA ASN A 31 -16.39 -19.44 18.21
C ASN A 31 -17.65 -18.62 17.87
N GLY A 32 -17.77 -18.12 16.64
CA GLY A 32 -19.00 -17.44 16.21
C GLY A 32 -20.19 -18.39 16.09
N TRP A 33 -19.99 -19.60 15.56
CA TRP A 33 -21.07 -20.58 15.34
C TRP A 33 -21.63 -21.15 16.65
N PHE A 34 -20.77 -21.54 17.59
CA PHE A 34 -21.17 -22.19 18.84
C PHE A 34 -21.68 -21.22 19.92
N GLN A 35 -21.85 -19.93 19.61
CA GLN A 35 -22.59 -19.01 20.47
C GLN A 35 -24.09 -19.35 20.51
N ASP A 36 -24.64 -19.70 19.35
CA ASP A 36 -26.09 -19.88 19.18
C ASP A 36 -26.48 -21.31 18.75
N GLN A 37 -25.51 -22.14 18.38
CA GLN A 37 -25.74 -23.48 17.82
C GLN A 37 -25.01 -24.56 18.61
N ASN A 38 -25.58 -25.77 18.69
CA ASN A 38 -24.98 -26.95 19.31
C ASN A 38 -24.73 -28.11 18.32
N VAL A 39 -24.80 -27.80 17.03
CA VAL A 39 -24.63 -28.74 15.91
C VAL A 39 -23.41 -28.40 15.07
N CYS A 40 -22.89 -29.38 14.37
CA CYS A 40 -21.77 -29.19 13.45
C CYS A 40 -22.19 -28.26 12.30
N PRO A 41 -21.39 -27.22 11.98
CA PRO A 41 -21.69 -26.28 10.88
C PRO A 41 -21.65 -26.91 9.48
N VAL A 42 -21.08 -28.11 9.35
CA VAL A 42 -20.90 -28.79 8.05
C VAL A 42 -21.94 -29.89 7.83
N CYS A 43 -22.19 -30.72 8.84
CA CYS A 43 -23.06 -31.89 8.71
C CYS A 43 -24.25 -31.92 9.66
N THR A 44 -24.47 -30.84 10.41
CA THR A 44 -25.59 -30.62 11.34
C THR A 44 -25.78 -31.68 12.43
N LYS A 45 -24.81 -32.59 12.62
CA LYS A 45 -24.79 -33.54 13.75
C LYS A 45 -24.55 -32.81 15.08
N GLU A 46 -25.24 -33.22 16.13
CA GLU A 46 -25.01 -32.70 17.49
C GLU A 46 -23.56 -32.89 17.93
N VAL A 47 -23.00 -31.85 18.54
CA VAL A 47 -21.59 -31.78 18.94
C VAL A 47 -21.37 -32.18 20.41
N GLY A 48 -22.46 -32.36 21.17
CA GLY A 48 -22.43 -32.70 22.60
C GLY A 48 -22.18 -31.48 23.49
N GLY A 49 -22.81 -31.43 24.66
CA GLY A 49 -22.81 -30.26 25.56
C GLY A 49 -21.45 -29.93 26.19
N ASP A 50 -20.53 -30.90 26.26
CA ASP A 50 -19.21 -30.72 26.87
C ASP A 50 -18.11 -30.30 25.87
N PHE A 51 -18.49 -30.08 24.60
CA PHE A 51 -17.53 -29.71 23.57
C PHE A 51 -16.95 -28.31 23.83
N LYS A 52 -15.62 -28.25 23.91
CA LYS A 52 -14.88 -26.99 24.03
C LYS A 52 -14.20 -26.71 22.72
N VAL A 53 -14.45 -25.52 22.17
CA VAL A 53 -13.74 -25.02 21.00
C VAL A 53 -12.26 -24.85 21.37
N LYS A 54 -11.43 -25.76 20.87
CA LYS A 54 -9.98 -25.76 21.08
C LYS A 54 -9.27 -26.09 19.78
N ILE A 55 -8.07 -25.56 19.61
CA ILE A 55 -7.23 -25.87 18.46
C ILE A 55 -6.89 -27.36 18.50
N SER A 56 -7.07 -28.08 17.40
CA SER A 56 -6.61 -29.45 17.24
C SER A 56 -5.14 -29.43 16.83
N GLU A 57 -4.24 -29.78 17.77
CA GLU A 57 -2.80 -29.88 17.50
C GLU A 57 -2.50 -30.81 16.32
N LYS A 58 -3.25 -31.91 16.20
CA LYS A 58 -3.16 -32.85 15.07
C LYS A 58 -3.48 -32.16 13.74
N CYS A 59 -4.59 -31.41 13.67
CA CYS A 59 -4.97 -30.67 12.48
C CYS A 59 -4.00 -29.53 12.18
N SER A 60 -3.51 -28.82 13.20
CA SER A 60 -2.50 -27.76 13.04
C SER A 60 -1.22 -28.31 12.44
N HIS A 61 -0.71 -29.43 12.96
CA HIS A 61 0.49 -30.06 12.44
C HIS A 61 0.30 -30.57 11.00
N ALA A 62 -0.86 -31.18 10.70
CA ALA A 62 -1.18 -31.60 9.33
C ALA A 62 -1.26 -30.40 8.36
N LEU A 63 -1.84 -29.29 8.81
CA LEU A 63 -1.94 -28.05 8.05
C LEU A 63 -0.57 -27.41 7.82
N GLU A 64 0.33 -27.44 8.81
CA GLU A 64 1.72 -27.00 8.67
C GLU A 64 2.48 -27.80 7.61
N ILE A 65 2.38 -29.14 7.65
CA ILE A 65 2.99 -30.02 6.64
C ILE A 65 2.43 -29.71 5.24
N TYR A 66 1.11 -29.60 5.13
CA TYR A 66 0.44 -29.27 3.87
C TYR A 66 0.90 -27.92 3.32
N ASN A 67 0.91 -26.88 4.16
CA ASN A 67 1.36 -25.54 3.77
C ASN A 67 2.86 -25.50 3.41
N SER A 68 3.70 -26.25 4.13
CA SER A 68 5.13 -26.38 3.83
C SER A 68 5.37 -27.04 2.48
N PHE A 69 4.70 -28.16 2.21
CA PHE A 69 4.73 -28.82 0.91
C PHE A 69 4.27 -27.89 -0.21
N ARG A 70 3.13 -27.22 0.00
CA ARG A 70 2.56 -26.28 -0.97
C ARG A 70 3.48 -25.10 -1.25
N ASN A 71 4.15 -24.56 -0.23
CA ASN A 71 5.12 -23.48 -0.41
C ASN A 71 6.35 -23.96 -1.19
N ARG A 72 6.84 -25.18 -0.96
CA ARG A 72 7.92 -25.78 -1.78
C ARG A 72 7.50 -25.94 -3.23
N CYS A 73 6.27 -26.40 -3.48
CA CYS A 73 5.70 -26.48 -4.83
C CYS A 73 5.64 -25.11 -5.52
N LYS A 74 5.22 -24.05 -4.80
CA LYS A 74 5.23 -22.67 -5.32
C LYS A 74 6.64 -22.21 -5.66
N SER A 75 7.61 -22.43 -4.77
CA SER A 75 9.01 -22.06 -5.01
C SER A 75 9.60 -22.81 -6.20
N PHE A 76 9.39 -24.12 -6.28
CA PHE A 76 9.82 -24.94 -7.42
C PHE A 76 9.21 -24.47 -8.73
N PHE A 77 7.90 -24.18 -8.74
CA PHE A 77 7.22 -23.66 -9.92
C PHE A 77 7.80 -22.32 -10.37
N MET A 78 8.06 -21.40 -9.43
CA MET A 78 8.64 -20.10 -9.72
C MET A 78 10.06 -20.20 -10.27
N GLU A 79 10.88 -21.10 -9.73
CA GLU A 79 12.21 -21.37 -10.24
C GLU A 79 12.16 -21.96 -11.66
N LEU A 80 11.26 -22.93 -11.89
CA LEU A 80 11.06 -23.53 -13.21
C LEU A 80 10.62 -22.48 -14.25
N VAL A 81 9.63 -21.64 -13.92
CA VAL A 81 9.17 -20.56 -14.79
C VAL A 81 10.29 -19.54 -15.05
N SER A 82 11.05 -19.16 -14.03
CA SER A 82 12.17 -18.23 -14.16
C SER A 82 13.25 -18.76 -15.11
N VAL A 83 13.66 -20.02 -14.95
CA VAL A 83 14.79 -20.61 -15.68
C VAL A 83 14.38 -20.98 -17.10
N TYR A 84 13.24 -21.66 -17.27
CA TYR A 84 12.87 -22.28 -18.54
C TYR A 84 11.91 -21.44 -19.39
N CYS A 85 11.16 -20.51 -18.81
CA CYS A 85 10.20 -19.69 -19.56
C CYS A 85 10.68 -18.25 -19.78
N PHE A 86 11.45 -17.70 -18.84
CA PHE A 86 11.96 -16.32 -18.88
C PHE A 86 13.50 -16.24 -18.87
N GLY A 87 14.17 -17.34 -19.21
CA GLY A 87 15.62 -17.37 -19.43
C GLY A 87 16.03 -16.65 -20.73
N GLU A 88 17.04 -17.16 -21.43
CA GLU A 88 17.57 -16.48 -22.63
C GLU A 88 16.64 -16.56 -23.85
N GLN A 89 15.70 -17.51 -23.87
CA GLN A 89 14.81 -17.74 -24.99
C GLN A 89 13.47 -17.00 -24.80
N LEU A 90 12.99 -16.39 -25.88
CA LEU A 90 11.66 -15.77 -25.94
C LEU A 90 10.58 -16.83 -25.71
N PRO A 91 9.64 -16.63 -24.76
CA PRO A 91 8.55 -17.57 -24.56
C PRO A 91 7.67 -17.66 -25.82
N ASN A 92 7.17 -18.88 -26.09
CA ASN A 92 6.22 -19.12 -27.16
C ASN A 92 4.94 -18.27 -26.94
N PRO A 93 4.33 -17.68 -27.98
CA PRO A 93 3.08 -16.92 -27.87
C PRO A 93 1.94 -17.67 -27.16
N ASP A 94 1.83 -18.99 -27.33
CA ASP A 94 0.85 -19.80 -26.60
C ASP A 94 1.12 -19.84 -25.09
N LEU A 95 2.40 -19.85 -24.71
CA LEU A 95 2.81 -19.79 -23.31
C LEU A 95 2.54 -18.40 -22.71
N VAL A 96 2.79 -17.33 -23.47
CA VAL A 96 2.42 -15.95 -23.08
C VAL A 96 0.91 -15.85 -22.83
N ARG A 97 0.07 -16.41 -23.71
CA ARG A 97 -1.39 -16.47 -23.52
C ARG A 97 -1.79 -17.19 -22.24
N LYS A 98 -1.17 -18.34 -21.95
CA LYS A 98 -1.42 -19.10 -20.71
C LYS A 98 -1.02 -18.32 -19.47
N PHE A 99 0.15 -17.68 -19.48
CA PHE A 99 0.61 -16.84 -18.37
C PHE A 99 -0.31 -15.64 -18.12
N ILE A 100 -0.79 -14.98 -19.18
CA ILE A 100 -1.71 -13.86 -19.01
C ILE A 100 -3.07 -14.34 -18.49
N GLY A 101 -3.57 -15.48 -18.97
CA GLY A 101 -4.75 -16.15 -18.41
C GLY A 101 -4.62 -16.42 -16.91
N TYR A 102 -3.44 -16.85 -16.48
CA TYR A 102 -3.11 -17.02 -15.06
C TYR A 102 -3.10 -15.70 -14.28
N VAL A 103 -2.51 -14.64 -14.86
CA VAL A 103 -2.47 -13.30 -14.25
C VAL A 103 -3.87 -12.71 -14.08
N ILE A 104 -4.77 -12.87 -15.05
CA ILE A 104 -6.14 -12.32 -15.00
C ILE A 104 -7.14 -13.24 -14.27
N ARG A 105 -6.72 -14.41 -13.75
CA ARG A 105 -7.60 -15.41 -13.13
C ARG A 105 -8.83 -15.75 -13.99
N ASP A 106 -8.63 -15.93 -15.30
CA ASP A 106 -9.69 -16.42 -16.17
C ASP A 106 -9.96 -17.89 -15.80
N GLU A 107 -11.08 -18.17 -15.13
CA GLU A 107 -11.43 -19.49 -14.60
C GLU A 107 -11.34 -20.59 -15.65
N LYS A 108 -11.64 -20.27 -16.93
CA LYS A 108 -11.53 -21.20 -18.06
C LYS A 108 -10.09 -21.52 -18.47
N ARG A 109 -9.11 -20.69 -18.05
CA ARG A 109 -7.69 -20.78 -18.42
C ARG A 109 -6.76 -21.10 -17.25
N THR A 110 -7.23 -20.99 -16.00
CA THR A 110 -6.40 -21.22 -14.80
C THR A 110 -6.36 -22.67 -14.33
N GLU A 111 -7.32 -23.53 -14.71
CA GLU A 111 -7.31 -24.95 -14.33
C GLU A 111 -6.11 -25.70 -14.92
N ASP A 112 -5.63 -25.28 -16.10
CA ASP A 112 -4.51 -25.90 -16.84
C ASP A 112 -3.11 -25.49 -16.36
N PHE A 113 -3.02 -24.54 -15.42
CA PHE A 113 -1.76 -23.89 -15.08
C PHE A 113 -1.07 -24.47 -13.84
N THR A 114 -1.75 -25.37 -13.12
CA THR A 114 -1.18 -26.09 -11.99
C THR A 114 -0.71 -27.47 -12.43
N PRO A 115 0.59 -27.80 -12.31
CA PRO A 115 1.06 -29.18 -12.53
C PRO A 115 0.58 -30.15 -11.43
N PHE A 116 -0.18 -29.68 -10.44
CA PHE A 116 -0.58 -30.44 -9.25
C PHE A 116 -2.07 -30.87 -9.25
N GLY A 117 -2.63 -31.14 -10.44
CA GLY A 117 -3.87 -31.93 -10.59
C GLY A 117 -5.10 -31.39 -9.87
N GLY A 118 -5.71 -30.32 -10.39
CA GLY A 118 -7.02 -29.82 -9.93
C GLY A 118 -7.03 -29.14 -8.56
N GLN A 119 -5.97 -29.29 -7.75
CA GLN A 119 -5.76 -28.44 -6.58
C GLN A 119 -5.32 -27.06 -7.06
N ARG A 120 -6.25 -26.10 -6.96
CA ARG A 120 -6.00 -24.68 -7.21
C ARG A 120 -4.79 -24.28 -6.38
N ILE A 121 -3.62 -24.08 -7.01
CA ILE A 121 -2.57 -23.30 -6.36
C ILE A 121 -3.25 -21.95 -6.12
N ASP A 122 -3.56 -21.56 -4.86
CA ASP A 122 -4.02 -20.18 -4.63
C ASP A 122 -3.13 -19.27 -5.44
N VAL A 123 -3.77 -18.54 -6.33
CA VAL A 123 -3.14 -17.62 -7.26
C VAL A 123 -2.67 -16.45 -6.40
N THR A 124 -1.54 -16.63 -5.71
CA THR A 124 -1.05 -15.63 -4.78
C THR A 124 -0.70 -14.37 -5.59
N PRO A 125 -1.03 -13.18 -5.08
CA PRO A 125 -0.66 -11.92 -5.73
C PRO A 125 0.83 -11.86 -6.12
N VAL A 126 1.70 -12.52 -5.34
CA VAL A 126 3.14 -12.63 -5.59
C VAL A 126 3.46 -13.31 -6.92
N ILE A 127 2.88 -14.49 -7.21
CA ILE A 127 3.18 -15.24 -8.43
C ILE A 127 2.63 -14.49 -9.65
N ARG A 128 1.42 -13.90 -9.54
CA ARG A 128 0.81 -13.10 -10.62
C ARG A 128 1.67 -11.87 -10.95
N SER A 129 2.14 -11.16 -9.91
CA SER A 129 2.99 -9.99 -10.07
C SER A 129 4.30 -10.38 -10.75
N TYR A 130 4.96 -11.44 -10.27
CA TYR A 130 6.20 -11.90 -10.86
C TYR A 130 6.06 -12.28 -12.34
N ILE A 131 5.06 -13.10 -12.68
CA ILE A 131 4.82 -13.50 -14.08
C ILE A 131 4.57 -12.27 -14.96
N LEU A 132 3.73 -11.33 -14.50
CA LEU A 132 3.44 -10.12 -15.26
C LEU A 132 4.67 -9.23 -15.40
N GLN A 133 5.46 -9.04 -14.33
CA GLN A 133 6.72 -8.30 -14.37
C GLN A 133 7.69 -8.91 -15.40
N GLN A 134 7.86 -10.24 -15.41
CA GLN A 134 8.70 -10.90 -16.42
C GLN A 134 8.16 -10.65 -17.83
N LEU A 135 6.88 -10.88 -18.07
CA LEU A 135 6.23 -10.66 -19.37
C LEU A 135 6.40 -9.23 -19.91
N LEU A 136 6.33 -8.22 -19.04
CA LEU A 136 6.48 -6.81 -19.43
C LEU A 136 7.92 -6.44 -19.81
N VAL A 137 8.92 -7.19 -19.33
CA VAL A 137 10.34 -6.91 -19.56
C VAL A 137 10.92 -7.73 -20.72
N VAL A 138 10.24 -8.80 -21.15
CA VAL A 138 10.63 -9.60 -22.32
C VAL A 138 10.58 -8.74 -23.58
N LYS A 139 11.76 -8.36 -24.07
CA LYS A 139 11.92 -7.54 -25.27
C LYS A 139 11.33 -8.24 -26.50
N GLY A 140 10.42 -7.57 -27.20
CA GLY A 140 9.82 -8.04 -28.45
C GLY A 140 8.46 -8.72 -28.28
N ARG A 141 7.96 -8.86 -27.04
CA ARG A 141 6.64 -9.46 -26.72
C ARG A 141 5.73 -8.53 -25.91
N GLU A 142 6.21 -7.37 -25.48
CA GLU A 142 5.46 -6.44 -24.64
C GLU A 142 4.12 -6.01 -25.28
N LYS A 143 4.11 -5.83 -26.61
CA LYS A 143 2.89 -5.48 -27.35
C LYS A 143 1.84 -6.59 -27.33
N GLU A 144 2.27 -7.85 -27.34
CA GLU A 144 1.35 -9.00 -27.23
C GLU A 144 0.74 -9.07 -25.83
N VAL A 145 1.54 -8.77 -24.80
CA VAL A 145 1.05 -8.67 -23.42
C VAL A 145 -0.01 -7.58 -23.29
N TYR A 146 0.28 -6.38 -23.80
CA TYR A 146 -0.68 -5.28 -23.80
C TYR A 146 -1.96 -5.61 -24.57
N LYS A 147 -1.85 -6.29 -25.71
CA LYS A 147 -3.03 -6.70 -26.48
C LYS A 147 -3.96 -7.61 -25.67
N HIS A 148 -3.41 -8.62 -25.00
CA HIS A 148 -4.22 -9.55 -24.20
C HIS A 148 -4.82 -8.91 -22.95
N LEU A 149 -4.09 -7.99 -22.30
CA LEU A 149 -4.65 -7.19 -21.22
C LEU A 149 -5.79 -6.29 -21.73
N GLU A 150 -5.64 -5.68 -22.90
CA GLU A 150 -6.67 -4.84 -23.51
C GLU A 150 -7.94 -5.65 -23.85
N GLU A 151 -7.78 -6.85 -24.43
CA GLU A 151 -8.88 -7.79 -24.71
C GLU A 151 -9.66 -8.14 -23.43
N TYR A 152 -8.94 -8.42 -22.32
CA TYR A 152 -9.56 -8.69 -21.02
C TYR A 152 -10.29 -7.47 -20.46
N LEU A 153 -9.62 -6.30 -20.42
CA LEU A 153 -10.22 -5.06 -19.92
C LEU A 153 -11.46 -4.68 -20.72
N HIS A 154 -11.47 -4.92 -22.03
CA HIS A 154 -12.64 -4.69 -22.87
C HIS A 154 -13.77 -5.68 -22.57
N GLY A 155 -13.47 -6.97 -22.45
CA GLY A 155 -14.47 -8.01 -22.17
C GLY A 155 -15.09 -7.93 -20.76
N ALA A 156 -14.35 -7.41 -19.78
CA ALA A 156 -14.84 -7.22 -18.41
C ALA A 156 -15.73 -5.97 -18.23
N ARG A 157 -15.81 -5.08 -19.24
CA ARG A 157 -16.62 -3.84 -19.15
C ARG A 157 -18.10 -4.18 -19.03
N GLY A 158 -18.76 -3.58 -18.04
CA GLY A 158 -20.21 -3.72 -17.84
C GLY A 158 -20.62 -4.95 -17.03
N LEU A 159 -19.67 -5.81 -16.64
CA LEU A 159 -19.93 -6.96 -15.78
C LEU A 159 -19.78 -6.54 -14.31
N ALA A 160 -20.91 -6.16 -13.67
CA ALA A 160 -20.93 -5.68 -12.29
C ALA A 160 -20.32 -6.69 -11.30
N GLU A 161 -20.55 -7.98 -11.53
CA GLU A 161 -20.00 -9.10 -10.74
C GLU A 161 -18.46 -9.18 -10.81
N GLN A 162 -17.84 -8.59 -11.83
CA GLN A 162 -16.39 -8.63 -12.04
C GLN A 162 -15.69 -7.34 -11.58
N ARG A 163 -16.42 -6.36 -11.03
CA ARG A 163 -15.85 -5.02 -10.73
C ARG A 163 -14.69 -5.08 -9.74
N GLU A 164 -14.81 -5.84 -8.66
CA GLU A 164 -13.75 -5.95 -7.64
C GLU A 164 -12.50 -6.63 -8.21
N HIS A 165 -12.70 -7.73 -8.94
CA HIS A 165 -11.61 -8.44 -9.62
C HIS A 165 -10.94 -7.59 -10.70
N LEU A 166 -11.72 -6.82 -11.46
CA LEU A 166 -11.21 -5.86 -12.44
C LEU A 166 -10.31 -4.81 -11.77
N ILE A 167 -10.71 -4.27 -10.61
CA ILE A 167 -9.88 -3.34 -9.84
C ILE A 167 -8.60 -4.04 -9.38
N GLU A 168 -8.67 -5.27 -8.86
CA GLU A 168 -7.50 -6.06 -8.46
C GLU A 168 -6.51 -6.23 -9.63
N VAL A 169 -7.01 -6.59 -10.81
CA VAL A 169 -6.19 -6.73 -12.03
C VAL A 169 -5.60 -5.38 -12.46
N CYS A 170 -6.37 -4.29 -12.45
CA CYS A 170 -5.86 -2.97 -12.79
C CYS A 170 -4.74 -2.52 -11.85
N VAL A 171 -4.92 -2.71 -10.54
CA VAL A 171 -3.90 -2.39 -9.52
C VAL A 171 -2.64 -3.23 -9.74
N LEU A 172 -2.79 -4.53 -9.97
CA LEU A 172 -1.68 -5.43 -10.28
C LEU A 172 -0.91 -4.96 -11.53
N CYS A 173 -1.62 -4.61 -12.61
CA CYS A 173 -1.00 -4.10 -13.83
C CYS A 173 -0.25 -2.79 -13.59
N VAL A 174 -0.86 -1.82 -12.90
CA VAL A 174 -0.23 -0.54 -12.58
C VAL A 174 1.04 -0.76 -11.76
N GLN A 175 1.00 -1.60 -10.73
CA GLN A 175 2.16 -1.90 -9.89
C GLN A 175 3.30 -2.53 -10.71
N CYS A 176 3.00 -3.54 -11.53
CA CYS A 176 4.03 -4.19 -12.33
C CYS A 176 4.61 -3.25 -13.41
N MET A 177 3.77 -2.41 -14.04
CA MET A 177 4.23 -1.41 -15.02
C MET A 177 5.04 -0.30 -14.34
N GLU A 178 4.67 0.12 -13.13
CA GLU A 178 5.39 1.11 -12.32
C GLU A 178 6.78 0.58 -11.94
N ASP A 179 6.90 -0.70 -11.58
CA ASP A 179 8.19 -1.34 -11.29
C ASP A 179 9.12 -1.30 -12.52
N VAL A 180 8.58 -1.62 -13.70
CA VAL A 180 9.34 -1.58 -14.97
C VAL A 180 9.84 -0.17 -15.27
N GLU A 181 8.98 0.83 -15.15
CA GLU A 181 9.35 2.24 -15.37
C GLU A 181 10.32 2.76 -14.29
N THR A 182 10.14 2.36 -13.03
CA THR A 182 11.03 2.69 -11.92
C THR A 182 12.44 2.14 -12.17
N VAL A 183 12.57 0.86 -12.56
CA VAL A 183 13.86 0.24 -12.90
C VAL A 183 14.51 0.96 -14.08
N LYS A 184 13.74 1.37 -15.09
CA LYS A 184 14.24 2.16 -16.23
C LYS A 184 14.79 3.52 -15.78
N LEU A 185 14.09 4.25 -14.92
CA LEU A 185 14.54 5.52 -14.37
C LEU A 185 15.76 5.36 -13.44
N LEU A 186 15.79 4.32 -12.60
CA LEU A 186 16.95 3.99 -11.76
C LEU A 186 18.20 3.68 -12.60
N LYS A 187 18.04 2.93 -13.69
CA LYS A 187 19.14 2.68 -14.64
C LYS A 187 19.62 3.99 -15.30
N ALA A 188 18.71 4.91 -15.60
CA ALA A 188 19.05 6.20 -16.18
C ALA A 188 19.90 7.08 -15.24
N LYS A 189 19.74 6.93 -13.91
CA LYS A 189 20.60 7.60 -12.91
C LYS A 189 22.08 7.27 -13.08
N LYS A 190 22.44 6.09 -13.63
CA LYS A 190 23.83 5.74 -13.95
C LYS A 190 24.45 6.67 -15.01
N GLY A 191 23.63 7.27 -15.86
CA GLY A 191 24.03 8.31 -16.80
C GLY A 191 23.99 9.73 -16.22
N GLY A 192 23.84 9.87 -14.90
CA GLY A 192 23.76 11.15 -14.19
C GLY A 192 22.34 11.56 -13.80
N GLU A 193 22.25 12.42 -12.78
CA GLU A 193 21.00 12.95 -12.23
C GLU A 193 20.18 13.70 -13.30
N ASN A 194 20.85 14.47 -14.16
CA ASN A 194 20.19 15.18 -15.26
C ASN A 194 19.57 14.21 -16.28
N THR A 195 20.17 13.05 -16.49
CA THR A 195 19.62 12.02 -17.40
C THR A 195 18.36 11.39 -16.80
N GLN A 196 18.38 11.12 -15.49
CA GLN A 196 17.21 10.57 -14.81
C GLN A 196 16.03 11.54 -14.81
N ILE A 197 16.26 12.81 -14.44
CA ILE A 197 15.19 13.82 -14.42
C ILE A 197 14.71 14.19 -15.83
N PHE A 198 15.59 14.18 -16.84
CA PHE A 198 15.19 14.32 -18.24
C PHE A 198 14.19 13.23 -18.68
N LEU A 199 14.46 11.96 -18.35
CA LEU A 199 13.54 10.87 -18.69
C LEU A 199 12.23 10.95 -17.91
N ALA A 200 12.27 11.34 -16.63
CA ALA A 200 11.06 11.59 -15.85
C ALA A 200 10.23 12.73 -16.47
N SER A 201 10.86 13.84 -16.87
CA SER A 201 10.18 14.95 -17.57
C SER A 201 9.52 14.48 -18.85
N LYS A 202 10.23 13.69 -19.68
CA LYS A 202 9.70 13.15 -20.92
C LYS A 202 8.48 12.25 -20.69
N GLU A 203 8.48 11.46 -19.61
CA GLU A 203 7.36 10.60 -19.26
C GLU A 203 6.13 11.43 -18.87
N LEU A 204 6.30 12.45 -18.01
CA LEU A 204 5.21 13.37 -17.65
C LEU A 204 4.67 14.13 -18.87
N GLU A 205 5.56 14.61 -19.75
CA GLU A 205 5.17 15.31 -20.98
C GLU A 205 4.39 14.42 -21.94
N ARG A 206 4.78 13.14 -22.06
CA ARG A 206 4.07 12.16 -22.87
C ARG A 206 2.66 11.98 -22.35
N THR A 207 2.50 11.75 -21.04
CA THR A 207 1.19 11.52 -20.44
C THR A 207 0.31 12.77 -20.44
N LEU A 208 0.86 13.96 -20.24
CA LEU A 208 0.10 15.21 -20.33
C LEU A 208 -0.59 15.36 -21.69
N ARG A 209 0.02 14.85 -22.78
CA ARG A 209 -0.57 14.86 -24.13
C ARG A 209 -1.66 13.81 -24.33
N THR A 210 -1.59 12.67 -23.64
CA THR A 210 -2.49 11.52 -23.86
C THR A 210 -3.63 11.43 -22.86
N ILE A 211 -3.53 12.08 -21.70
CA ILE A 211 -4.49 11.94 -20.59
C ILE A 211 -5.93 12.31 -20.95
N HIS A 212 -6.14 13.18 -21.94
CA HIS A 212 -7.48 13.56 -22.43
C HIS A 212 -8.14 12.50 -23.34
N VAL A 213 -7.36 11.58 -23.90
CA VAL A 213 -7.83 10.57 -24.86
C VAL A 213 -8.66 9.48 -24.18
N HIS A 214 -8.61 9.40 -22.85
CA HIS A 214 -9.06 8.23 -22.08
C HIS A 214 -10.25 8.48 -21.13
N GLN A 215 -10.94 9.61 -21.27
CA GLN A 215 -11.88 10.11 -20.27
C GLN A 215 -13.07 9.19 -19.93
N ASN A 216 -13.39 8.19 -20.78
CA ASN A 216 -14.61 7.38 -20.62
C ASN A 216 -14.37 5.87 -20.44
N SER A 217 -13.13 5.37 -20.45
CA SER A 217 -12.92 3.93 -20.25
C SER A 217 -11.49 3.52 -19.88
N VAL A 218 -11.36 2.60 -18.91
CA VAL A 218 -10.07 2.01 -18.50
C VAL A 218 -9.52 1.12 -19.61
N ASN A 219 -8.31 1.44 -20.09
CA ASN A 219 -7.54 0.66 -21.07
C ASN A 219 -6.08 0.53 -20.62
N VAL A 220 -5.29 -0.26 -21.33
CA VAL A 220 -3.89 -0.51 -20.99
C VAL A 220 -3.05 0.77 -21.02
N ASP A 221 -3.30 1.68 -21.96
CA ASP A 221 -2.57 2.95 -22.03
C ASP A 221 -2.85 3.84 -20.81
N CYS A 222 -4.08 3.82 -20.26
CA CYS A 222 -4.40 4.47 -18.98
C CYS A 222 -3.55 3.91 -17.84
N LEU A 223 -3.45 2.58 -17.75
CA LEU A 223 -2.70 1.92 -16.68
C LEU A 223 -1.20 2.25 -16.80
N ARG A 224 -0.68 2.28 -18.02
CA ARG A 224 0.70 2.69 -18.32
C ARG A 224 0.94 4.16 -17.99
N ASP A 225 0.00 5.04 -18.29
CA ASP A 225 0.07 6.46 -17.94
C ASP A 225 0.08 6.66 -16.43
N ILE A 226 -0.79 5.96 -15.68
CA ILE A 226 -0.78 6.00 -14.21
C ILE A 226 0.56 5.52 -13.65
N ALA A 227 1.08 4.39 -14.14
CA ALA A 227 2.36 3.84 -13.73
C ALA A 227 3.53 4.79 -14.03
N GLY A 228 3.58 5.35 -15.24
CA GLY A 228 4.61 6.28 -15.68
C GLY A 228 4.59 7.58 -14.88
N ILE A 229 3.41 8.15 -14.62
CA ILE A 229 3.27 9.34 -13.76
C ILE A 229 3.82 9.04 -12.37
N ARG A 230 3.42 7.91 -11.76
CA ARG A 230 3.84 7.57 -10.39
C ARG A 230 5.37 7.42 -10.29
N ALA A 231 5.99 6.70 -11.22
CA ALA A 231 7.44 6.53 -11.26
C ALA A 231 8.18 7.87 -11.50
N ALA A 232 7.67 8.72 -12.40
CA ALA A 232 8.27 10.02 -12.68
C ALA A 232 8.11 11.02 -11.53
N LEU A 233 6.95 11.04 -10.86
CA LEU A 233 6.72 11.88 -9.67
C LEU A 233 7.55 11.42 -8.47
N ASP A 234 7.78 10.11 -8.31
CA ASP A 234 8.70 9.60 -7.28
C ASP A 234 10.13 10.13 -7.51
N VAL A 235 10.65 10.02 -8.74
CA VAL A 235 11.95 10.61 -9.12
C VAL A 235 11.98 12.12 -8.87
N LEU A 236 10.94 12.85 -9.30
CA LEU A 236 10.84 14.29 -9.07
C LEU A 236 10.90 14.60 -7.57
N SER A 237 10.17 13.85 -6.75
CA SER A 237 10.11 14.07 -5.30
C SER A 237 11.47 13.92 -4.62
N THR A 238 12.33 13.01 -5.09
CA THR A 238 13.71 12.86 -4.58
C THR A 238 14.50 14.15 -4.78
N TYR A 239 14.49 14.73 -5.98
CA TYR A 239 15.25 15.95 -6.28
C TYR A 239 14.65 17.22 -5.68
N LEU A 240 13.35 17.21 -5.38
CA LEU A 240 12.69 18.27 -4.62
C LEU A 240 13.00 18.16 -3.11
N GLY A 241 13.15 16.94 -2.59
CA GLY A 241 13.47 16.68 -1.18
C GLY A 241 14.94 16.99 -0.85
N GLU A 242 15.85 16.50 -1.68
CA GLU A 242 17.30 16.71 -1.55
C GLU A 242 17.69 18.10 -2.04
N ASP A 243 18.27 18.94 -1.17
CA ASP A 243 18.89 20.24 -1.51
C ASP A 243 18.25 20.99 -2.70
N PHE A 244 16.93 21.28 -2.58
CA PHE A 244 16.12 21.86 -3.66
C PHE A 244 16.79 23.05 -4.35
N VAL A 245 17.41 23.95 -3.60
CA VAL A 245 18.04 25.16 -4.14
C VAL A 245 19.19 24.82 -5.08
N LYS A 246 20.03 23.86 -4.71
CA LYS A 246 21.11 23.37 -5.55
C LYS A 246 20.57 22.65 -6.77
N ASN A 247 19.66 21.69 -6.56
CA ASN A 247 19.12 20.86 -7.63
C ASN A 247 18.38 21.68 -8.68
N PHE A 248 17.58 22.67 -8.26
CA PHE A 248 16.87 23.56 -9.17
C PHE A 248 17.80 24.44 -10.03
N LYS A 249 19.01 24.73 -9.54
CA LYS A 249 20.03 25.48 -10.30
C LYS A 249 20.88 24.58 -11.21
N CYS A 250 21.20 23.37 -10.76
CA CYS A 250 22.17 22.50 -11.43
C CYS A 250 21.54 21.50 -12.41
N LEU A 251 20.30 21.06 -12.16
CA LEU A 251 19.60 20.09 -13.00
C LEU A 251 18.75 20.83 -14.03
N LYS A 252 19.20 20.82 -15.29
CA LYS A 252 18.61 21.60 -16.39
C LYS A 252 17.15 21.26 -16.63
N ASP A 253 16.78 19.99 -16.51
CA ASP A 253 15.44 19.51 -16.81
C ASP A 253 14.50 19.55 -15.58
N LEU A 254 15.00 19.85 -14.38
CA LEU A 254 14.18 19.89 -13.16
C LEU A 254 13.07 20.96 -13.21
N PRO A 255 13.34 22.22 -13.61
CA PRO A 255 12.29 23.23 -13.71
C PRO A 255 11.18 22.84 -14.69
N LYS A 256 11.55 22.28 -15.85
CA LYS A 256 10.59 21.81 -16.86
C LYS A 256 9.75 20.64 -16.36
N CYS A 257 10.39 19.69 -15.69
CA CYS A 257 9.73 18.54 -15.07
C CYS A 257 8.72 18.99 -14.00
N LEU A 258 9.10 19.96 -13.17
CA LEU A 258 8.24 20.53 -12.13
C LEU A 258 7.01 21.25 -12.71
N GLU A 259 7.18 22.08 -13.74
CA GLU A 259 6.05 22.76 -14.40
C GLU A 259 5.12 21.74 -15.08
N THR A 260 5.66 20.72 -15.73
CA THR A 260 4.83 19.64 -16.33
C THR A 260 4.03 18.88 -15.27
N ALA A 261 4.64 18.60 -14.11
CA ALA A 261 3.96 17.97 -12.98
C ALA A 261 2.83 18.86 -12.43
N LYS A 262 3.06 20.17 -12.36
CA LYS A 262 2.06 21.16 -11.94
C LYS A 262 0.87 21.19 -12.91
N ASP A 263 1.12 21.21 -14.23
CA ASP A 263 0.06 21.18 -15.24
C ASP A 263 -0.77 19.90 -15.21
N LEU A 264 -0.12 18.76 -14.93
CA LEU A 264 -0.81 17.49 -14.68
C LEU A 264 -1.70 17.53 -13.44
N CYS A 265 -1.27 18.22 -12.38
CA CYS A 265 -2.01 18.29 -11.12
C CYS A 265 -3.11 19.37 -11.11
N SER A 266 -2.99 20.42 -11.93
CA SER A 266 -3.82 21.64 -11.84
C SER A 266 -5.30 21.49 -12.26
N ASN A 267 -5.73 20.32 -12.74
CA ASN A 267 -7.14 20.09 -13.07
C ASN A 267 -7.86 19.52 -11.84
N SER A 268 -9.04 20.04 -11.51
CA SER A 268 -9.83 19.65 -10.33
C SER A 268 -10.06 18.14 -10.20
N ASN A 269 -10.12 17.40 -11.30
CA ASN A 269 -10.30 15.94 -11.29
C ASN A 269 -9.00 15.14 -11.03
N ARG A 270 -7.84 15.81 -10.89
CA ARG A 270 -6.51 15.18 -10.77
C ARG A 270 -5.78 15.51 -9.47
N PHE A 271 -6.50 16.01 -8.47
CA PHE A 271 -5.99 16.29 -7.12
C PHE A 271 -5.25 15.09 -6.48
N VAL A 272 -5.64 13.86 -6.83
CA VAL A 272 -4.97 12.64 -6.35
C VAL A 272 -3.49 12.58 -6.75
N LEU A 273 -3.10 13.16 -7.90
CA LEU A 273 -1.69 13.22 -8.34
C LEU A 273 -0.87 14.18 -7.46
N GLN A 274 -1.46 15.32 -7.09
CA GLN A 274 -0.86 16.27 -6.16
C GLN A 274 -0.63 15.62 -4.78
N LEU A 275 -1.65 14.92 -4.27
CA LEU A 275 -1.53 14.16 -3.02
C LEU A 275 -0.48 13.05 -3.11
N PHE A 276 -0.36 12.37 -4.25
CA PHE A 276 0.67 11.36 -4.46
C PHE A 276 2.08 11.98 -4.37
N LEU A 277 2.32 13.11 -5.05
CA LEU A 277 3.60 13.81 -4.99
C LEU A 277 3.92 14.27 -3.55
N LEU A 278 2.95 14.84 -2.84
CA LEU A 278 3.11 15.22 -1.44
C LEU A 278 3.48 14.02 -0.56
N LYS A 279 2.81 12.87 -0.75
CA LYS A 279 3.14 11.64 -0.02
C LYS A 279 4.57 11.16 -0.29
N GLN A 280 5.05 11.22 -1.53
CA GLN A 280 6.44 10.84 -1.83
C GLN A 280 7.43 11.82 -1.20
N LEU A 281 7.18 13.13 -1.25
CA LEU A 281 8.03 14.11 -0.57
C LEU A 281 8.17 13.82 0.93
N VAL A 282 7.06 13.52 1.61
CA VAL A 282 7.07 13.17 3.04
C VAL A 282 7.79 11.86 3.30
N ARG A 283 7.64 10.88 2.40
CA ARG A 283 8.30 9.58 2.51
C ARG A 283 9.82 9.68 2.40
N HIS A 284 10.32 10.54 1.52
CA HIS A 284 11.76 10.71 1.27
C HIS A 284 12.43 11.73 2.19
N ASP A 285 11.67 12.57 2.90
CA ASP A 285 12.22 13.58 3.80
C ASP A 285 12.47 13.02 5.22
N PRO A 286 13.73 12.94 5.69
CA PRO A 286 14.04 12.42 7.03
C PRO A 286 13.47 13.31 8.15
N ASN A 287 13.13 14.56 7.86
CA ASN A 287 12.56 15.50 8.82
C ASN A 287 11.02 15.52 8.78
N GLY A 288 10.41 14.63 7.97
CA GLY A 288 8.98 14.41 7.89
C GLY A 288 8.17 15.58 7.35
N PHE A 289 6.88 15.59 7.68
CA PHE A 289 5.89 16.49 7.07
C PHE A 289 6.16 17.99 7.29
N ASN A 290 6.66 18.39 8.46
CA ASN A 290 6.90 19.81 8.77
C ASN A 290 7.98 20.41 7.85
N ALA A 291 9.05 19.66 7.55
CA ALA A 291 10.10 20.12 6.66
C ALA A 291 9.57 20.26 5.22
N VAL A 292 8.73 19.32 4.78
CA VAL A 292 8.03 19.42 3.48
C VAL A 292 7.12 20.64 3.46
N LYS A 293 6.34 20.89 4.52
CA LYS A 293 5.46 22.07 4.65
C LYS A 293 6.24 23.37 4.52
N GLU A 294 7.36 23.51 5.24
CA GLU A 294 8.24 24.69 5.14
C GLU A 294 8.84 24.84 3.73
N ARG A 295 9.31 23.73 3.13
CA ARG A 295 9.85 23.74 1.77
C ARG A 295 8.81 24.19 0.74
N CYS A 296 7.56 23.75 0.90
CA CYS A 296 6.45 24.11 0.04
C CYS A 296 6.00 25.57 0.18
N LYS A 297 6.49 26.36 1.15
CA LYS A 297 6.23 27.81 1.16
C LYS A 297 6.88 28.56 -0.01
N ARG A 298 7.85 27.94 -0.70
CA ARG A 298 8.52 28.50 -1.88
C ARG A 298 7.55 28.65 -3.05
N ASN A 299 7.72 29.70 -3.86
CA ASN A 299 6.83 30.02 -4.97
C ASN A 299 6.70 28.90 -6.00
N GLU A 300 7.77 28.15 -6.23
CA GLU A 300 7.84 27.03 -7.16
C GLU A 300 7.09 25.79 -6.66
N LEU A 301 6.93 25.65 -5.33
CA LEU A 301 6.42 24.44 -4.68
C LEU A 301 5.08 24.64 -3.94
N LYS A 302 4.62 25.88 -3.78
CA LYS A 302 3.37 26.20 -3.06
C LYS A 302 2.13 25.49 -3.60
N TRP A 303 2.13 25.19 -4.89
CA TRP A 303 1.03 24.47 -5.52
C TRP A 303 0.94 23.01 -5.06
N ILE A 304 1.97 22.41 -4.47
CA ILE A 304 1.96 21.02 -4.01
C ILE A 304 1.12 20.87 -2.74
N MET A 305 1.05 21.90 -1.90
CA MET A 305 0.24 21.85 -0.68
C MET A 305 -1.25 22.05 -1.00
N PRO A 306 -2.14 21.18 -0.50
CA PRO A 306 -3.57 21.41 -0.61
C PRO A 306 -4.00 22.67 0.16
N PRO A 307 -4.98 23.44 -0.34
CA PRO A 307 -5.45 24.66 0.29
C PRO A 307 -6.01 24.47 1.71
N GLN A 308 -6.44 23.26 2.07
CA GLN A 308 -6.99 22.94 3.40
C GLN A 308 -5.92 22.63 4.46
N SER A 309 -4.62 22.69 4.11
CA SER A 309 -3.53 22.27 5.01
C SER A 309 -3.01 23.39 5.91
N GLU A 310 -3.47 24.62 5.69
CA GLU A 310 -3.03 25.81 6.45
C GLU A 310 -3.71 25.91 7.82
N GLU A 311 -4.93 25.40 7.97
CA GLU A 311 -5.74 25.55 9.20
C GLU A 311 -5.44 24.52 10.32
N GLN A 312 -4.66 23.47 10.03
CA GLN A 312 -4.29 22.45 11.02
C GLN A 312 -2.78 22.42 11.24
N ASP A 313 -2.21 23.51 11.76
CA ASP A 313 -0.81 23.56 12.20
C ASP A 313 -0.57 22.82 13.53
N LYS A 314 -1.19 21.65 13.70
CA LYS A 314 -0.91 20.76 14.83
C LYS A 314 0.18 19.79 14.40
N THR A 315 1.39 19.98 14.95
CA THR A 315 2.43 18.96 14.92
C THR A 315 1.82 17.63 15.36
N PRO A 316 1.99 16.51 14.63
CA PRO A 316 1.48 15.22 15.08
C PRO A 316 2.04 14.90 16.46
N ASP A 317 1.17 14.47 17.38
CA ASP A 317 1.61 14.04 18.71
C ASP A 317 2.18 12.62 18.64
N ILE A 318 3.49 12.53 18.51
CA ILE A 318 4.21 11.26 18.39
C ILE A 318 4.13 10.39 19.66
N PHE A 319 3.76 10.97 20.80
CA PHE A 319 3.65 10.23 22.07
C PHE A 319 2.34 9.44 22.18
N LEU A 320 1.43 9.58 21.21
CA LEU A 320 0.25 8.73 21.08
C LEU A 320 0.58 7.23 20.87
N VAL A 321 1.86 6.88 20.63
CA VAL A 321 2.36 5.50 20.71
C VAL A 321 2.11 4.85 22.09
N HIS A 322 1.94 5.66 23.14
CA HIS A 322 1.57 5.18 24.47
C HIS A 322 0.05 5.07 24.70
N HIS A 323 -0.73 5.27 23.63
CA HIS A 323 -2.19 5.06 23.58
C HIS A 323 -2.95 5.81 24.69
N GLU A 324 -3.99 5.19 25.24
CA GLU A 324 -4.95 5.82 26.15
C GLU A 324 -4.31 6.32 27.45
N ASN A 325 -3.30 5.62 27.98
CA ASN A 325 -2.65 6.02 29.23
C ASN A 325 -2.00 7.41 29.12
N TYR A 326 -1.22 7.64 28.06
CA TYR A 326 -0.65 8.95 27.78
C TYR A 326 -1.71 9.96 27.36
N HIS A 327 -2.63 9.56 26.48
CA HIS A 327 -3.68 10.46 25.97
C HIS A 327 -4.52 11.06 27.11
N THR A 328 -4.95 10.24 28.06
CA THR A 328 -5.74 10.67 29.22
C THR A 328 -4.97 11.65 30.10
N VAL A 329 -3.68 11.38 30.36
CA VAL A 329 -2.82 12.31 31.09
C VAL A 329 -2.63 13.62 30.33
N ARG A 330 -2.40 13.58 29.01
CA ARG A 330 -2.24 14.78 28.17
C ARG A 330 -3.48 15.66 28.19
N GLU A 331 -4.67 15.09 28.02
CA GLU A 331 -5.93 15.85 28.09
C GLU A 331 -6.14 16.46 29.48
N ALA A 332 -5.82 15.74 30.55
CA ALA A 332 -5.92 16.26 31.92
C ALA A 332 -4.93 17.41 32.17
N VAL A 333 -3.69 17.30 31.66
CA VAL A 333 -2.70 18.39 31.70
C VAL A 333 -3.19 19.60 30.90
N GLY A 334 -3.69 19.39 29.68
CA GLY A 334 -4.25 20.45 28.83
C GLY A 334 -5.42 21.18 29.51
N LYS A 335 -6.34 20.43 30.12
CA LYS A 335 -7.47 20.98 30.90
C LYS A 335 -6.98 21.75 32.12
N ALA A 336 -6.00 21.22 32.84
CA ALA A 336 -5.44 21.88 34.01
C ALA A 336 -4.79 23.22 33.68
N ILE A 337 -4.08 23.30 32.54
CA ILE A 337 -3.49 24.55 32.03
C ILE A 337 -4.59 25.57 31.69
N LEU A 338 -5.66 25.15 31.02
CA LEU A 338 -6.75 26.04 30.59
C LEU A 338 -7.59 26.55 31.77
N THR A 339 -7.83 25.71 32.76
CA THR A 339 -8.72 26.01 33.90
C THR A 339 -7.97 26.51 35.13
N SER A 340 -6.64 26.45 35.13
CA SER A 340 -5.79 26.67 36.32
C SER A 340 -6.16 25.77 37.51
N ASN A 341 -6.72 24.58 37.25
CA ASN A 341 -7.12 23.61 38.27
C ASN A 341 -6.46 22.23 38.00
N ILE A 342 -5.77 21.66 39.01
CA ILE A 342 -5.05 20.38 38.92
C ILE A 342 -5.79 19.17 39.50
N ASP A 343 -7.00 19.34 40.05
CA ASP A 343 -7.74 18.29 40.75
C ASP A 343 -8.01 17.09 39.82
N ASP A 344 -8.50 17.36 38.60
CA ASP A 344 -8.75 16.33 37.59
C ASP A 344 -7.47 15.59 37.17
N LEU A 345 -6.33 16.29 37.12
CA LEU A 345 -5.03 15.69 36.79
C LEU A 345 -4.57 14.73 37.90
N ASN A 346 -4.78 15.10 39.17
CA ASN A 346 -4.43 14.24 40.30
C ASN A 346 -5.24 12.95 40.31
N VAL A 347 -6.55 13.04 40.03
CA VAL A 347 -7.43 11.86 39.90
C VAL A 347 -6.94 10.94 38.78
N VAL A 348 -6.69 11.51 37.59
CA VAL A 348 -6.21 10.73 36.43
C VAL A 348 -4.88 10.03 36.71
N ILE A 349 -3.95 10.68 37.41
CA ILE A 349 -2.64 10.07 37.76
C ILE A 349 -2.81 8.93 38.78
N GLN A 350 -3.73 9.06 39.73
CA GLN A 350 -4.00 8.05 40.76
C GLN A 350 -4.66 6.80 40.17
N ASP A 351 -5.63 7.00 39.27
CA ASP A 351 -6.40 5.91 38.65
C ASP A 351 -5.64 5.20 37.51
N LEU A 352 -4.50 5.74 37.07
CA LEU A 352 -3.74 5.19 35.96
C LEU A 352 -3.18 3.80 36.28
N GLN A 353 -3.62 2.76 35.57
CA GLN A 353 -3.10 1.40 35.72
C GLN A 353 -1.75 1.20 35.02
N ALA A 354 -0.75 1.99 35.39
CA ALA A 354 0.63 1.89 34.91
C ALA A 354 1.62 1.85 36.08
N GLN A 355 2.79 1.23 35.86
CA GLN A 355 3.86 1.21 36.86
C GLN A 355 4.39 2.63 37.12
N PRO A 356 4.89 2.95 38.33
CA PRO A 356 5.31 4.31 38.69
C PRO A 356 6.27 4.99 37.71
N PRO A 357 7.30 4.31 37.15
CA PRO A 357 8.17 4.92 36.14
C PRO A 357 7.43 5.35 34.87
N ALA A 358 6.46 4.55 34.42
CA ALA A 358 5.66 4.87 33.23
C ALA A 358 4.70 6.03 33.49
N ARG A 359 4.07 6.10 34.67
CA ARG A 359 3.22 7.23 35.07
C ARG A 359 4.00 8.56 35.00
N SER A 360 5.19 8.59 35.60
CA SER A 360 6.06 9.78 35.56
C SER A 360 6.44 10.16 34.13
N CYS A 361 6.78 9.18 33.28
CA CYS A 361 7.07 9.43 31.86
C CYS A 361 5.88 10.08 31.14
N TYR A 362 4.66 9.58 31.31
CA TYR A 362 3.48 10.14 30.64
C TYR A 362 3.23 11.59 31.04
N VAL A 363 3.38 11.92 32.33
CA VAL A 363 3.27 13.30 32.81
C VAL A 363 4.34 14.19 32.18
N LEU A 364 5.59 13.75 32.14
CA LEU A 364 6.68 14.51 31.51
C LEU A 364 6.46 14.73 30.01
N LEU A 365 6.00 13.70 29.29
CA LEU A 365 5.66 13.80 27.87
C LEU A 365 4.48 14.75 27.63
N ALA A 366 3.45 14.68 28.47
CA ALA A 366 2.28 15.55 28.40
C ALA A 366 2.64 17.02 28.67
N LEU A 367 3.47 17.28 29.69
CA LEU A 367 3.99 18.62 29.98
C LEU A 367 4.84 19.14 28.82
N PHE A 368 5.77 18.32 28.30
CA PHE A 368 6.55 18.70 27.13
C PHE A 368 5.65 19.05 25.94
N ARG A 369 4.61 18.25 25.70
CA ARG A 369 3.67 18.48 24.59
C ARG A 369 2.85 19.75 24.81
N GLU A 370 2.14 19.88 25.92
CA GLU A 370 1.19 20.99 26.13
C GLU A 370 1.87 22.31 26.47
N ILE A 371 3.07 22.29 27.07
CA ILE A 371 3.77 23.50 27.51
C ILE A 371 4.91 23.82 26.55
N THR A 372 5.89 22.94 26.43
CA THR A 372 7.13 23.23 25.70
C THR A 372 6.91 23.43 24.20
N THR A 373 6.03 22.63 23.56
CA THR A 373 5.77 22.83 22.13
C THR A 373 5.00 24.11 21.82
N ARG A 374 4.18 24.62 22.76
CA ARG A 374 3.52 25.94 22.62
C ARG A 374 4.52 27.09 22.69
N PHE A 375 5.49 27.03 23.61
CA PHE A 375 6.57 28.03 23.69
C PHE A 375 7.43 28.10 22.41
N ALA A 376 7.63 26.97 21.73
CA ALA A 376 8.37 26.93 20.46
C ALA A 376 7.59 27.56 19.29
N LEU A 377 6.25 27.58 19.36
CA LEU A 377 5.37 28.21 18.37
C LEU A 377 5.27 29.72 18.58
N THR A 378 5.09 30.19 19.82
CA THR A 378 5.02 31.62 20.14
C THR A 378 6.33 32.37 19.87
N ASN A 379 7.48 31.74 20.13
CA ASN A 379 8.79 32.33 19.81
C ASN A 379 9.08 32.47 18.29
N LYS A 380 8.31 31.82 17.42
CA LYS A 380 8.40 32.01 15.96
C LYS A 380 7.61 33.24 15.49
N GLU A 381 6.51 33.58 16.15
CA GLU A 381 5.69 34.76 15.83
C GLU A 381 6.41 36.07 16.21
N ASP A 382 7.16 36.07 17.33
CA ASP A 382 7.98 37.20 17.78
C ASP A 382 9.24 37.47 16.91
N ARG A 383 9.54 36.61 15.93
CA ARG A 383 10.66 36.80 14.98
C ARG A 383 10.22 37.16 13.56
N SER A 384 9.01 37.70 13.42
CA SER A 384 8.57 38.41 12.22
C SER A 384 9.26 39.79 12.19
N PRO A 385 10.07 40.14 11.17
CA PRO A 385 10.73 41.43 11.13
C PRO A 385 9.76 42.52 10.67
N ASP A 386 8.83 42.90 11.56
CA ASP A 386 8.10 44.15 11.41
C ASP A 386 8.79 45.22 12.27
N GLY A 387 9.39 46.18 11.58
CA GLY A 387 9.68 47.49 12.15
C GLY A 387 11.15 47.81 12.38
N VAL A 388 11.85 48.21 11.32
CA VAL A 388 12.68 49.42 11.42
C VAL A 388 12.37 50.29 10.21
N SER A 389 11.62 51.35 10.47
CA SER A 389 11.51 52.56 9.65
C SER A 389 12.79 53.36 9.79
#